data_AF-A0A6A6KJ40-F1
#
_entry.id   AF-A0A6A6KJ40-F1
#
_cell.length_a   1.000
_cell.length_b   1.000
_cell.length_c   1.000
_cell.angle_alpha   90.00
_cell.angle_beta   90.00
_cell.angle_gamma   90.00
#
_symmetry.space_group_name_H-M   'P 1'
#
loop_
_entity.id
_entity.type
_entity.pdbx_description
1 polymer ?
#
loop_
_entity_poly.entity_id
_entity_poly.type
_entity_poly.pdbx_seq_one_letter_code
_entity_poly.pdbx_strand_id
1 'polypeptide(L)'
;MMQVAAAMFVYLVLASCFYLVRDDIEGTKTNPIIDAVYFCVVTMTTVGYGDLVPNTAFLKLLASVYVFLGMAVVGLILSKAADYLVEKQEMLLIKALNNYHKIGYGDESFSTRGGRAFAIFWILISTLCLGQFFLNVAEMFTESRQRALVNWILTRKITNLDLEADVDNDGVVGAAEFVIYKLKRWVRSQMKISHLK
;
A
#
# COMPACT_ATOMS: atom_id res chain seq x y z
N MET A 1 11.29 9.38 -27.01
CA MET A 1 11.11 10.57 -27.89
C MET A 1 11.24 10.22 -29.37
N MET A 2 12.37 9.67 -29.83
CA MET A 2 12.58 9.36 -31.26
C MET A 2 11.52 8.41 -31.87
N GLN A 3 11.10 7.35 -31.16
CA GLN A 3 10.07 6.43 -31.63
C GLN A 3 8.69 7.09 -31.76
N VAL A 4 8.30 7.95 -30.82
CA VAL A 4 7.02 8.68 -30.86
C VAL A 4 7.02 9.68 -32.01
N ALA A 5 8.11 10.42 -32.20
CA ALA A 5 8.26 11.35 -33.31
C ALA A 5 8.20 10.63 -34.67
N ALA A 6 8.86 9.47 -34.80
CA ALA A 6 8.78 8.65 -36.01
C ALA A 6 7.35 8.14 -36.28
N ALA A 7 6.65 7.66 -35.24
CA ALA A 7 5.27 7.20 -35.36
C ALA A 7 4.31 8.35 -35.75
N MET A 8 4.50 9.53 -35.19
CA MET A 8 3.74 10.74 -35.57
C MET A 8 4.04 11.15 -37.01
N PHE A 9 5.29 11.07 -37.46
CA PHE A 9 5.65 11.38 -38.85
C PHE A 9 4.98 10.41 -39.83
N VAL A 10 5.05 9.11 -39.56
CA VAL A 10 4.37 8.08 -40.37
C VAL A 10 2.86 8.32 -40.40
N TYR A 11 2.28 8.69 -39.26
CA TYR A 11 0.85 9.00 -39.15
C TYR A 11 0.43 10.20 -40.00
N LEU A 12 1.22 11.29 -39.99
CA LEU A 12 0.96 12.47 -40.82
C LEU A 12 1.12 12.20 -42.32
N VAL A 13 2.06 11.34 -42.71
CA VAL A 13 2.23 10.90 -44.10
C VAL A 13 1.02 10.09 -44.56
N LEU A 14 0.53 9.17 -43.73
CA LEU A 14 -0.70 8.42 -44.01
C LEU A 14 -1.94 9.32 -44.10
N ALA A 15 -2.07 10.32 -43.22
CA ALA A 15 -3.14 11.31 -43.29
C ALA A 15 -3.07 12.14 -44.58
N SER A 16 -1.87 12.51 -45.02
CA SER A 16 -1.66 13.23 -46.29
C SER A 16 -2.02 12.39 -47.52
N CYS A 17 -1.91 11.05 -47.41
CA CYS A 17 -2.35 10.14 -48.47
C CYS A 17 -3.86 10.25 -48.74
N PHE A 18 -4.69 10.47 -47.71
CA PHE A 18 -6.14 10.68 -47.89
C PHE A 18 -6.48 11.95 -48.69
N TYR A 19 -5.61 12.96 -48.68
CA TYR A 19 -5.79 14.12 -49.56
C TYR A 19 -5.62 13.77 -51.05
N LEU A 20 -4.74 12.81 -51.36
CA LEU A 20 -4.53 12.35 -52.73
C LEU A 20 -5.67 11.47 -53.24
N VAL A 21 -6.35 10.74 -52.35
CA VAL A 21 -7.45 9.82 -52.69
C VAL A 21 -8.83 10.42 -52.38
N ARG A 22 -8.92 11.76 -52.31
CA ARG A 22 -10.14 12.51 -52.00
C ARG A 22 -11.27 12.33 -53.03
N ASP A 23 -10.91 11.99 -54.27
CA ASP A 23 -11.86 11.89 -55.36
C ASP A 23 -12.76 10.65 -55.19
N ASP A 24 -12.24 9.60 -54.52
CA ASP A 24 -12.95 8.34 -54.22
C ASP A 24 -13.74 8.36 -52.88
N ILE A 25 -13.74 9.49 -52.16
CA ILE A 25 -14.53 9.69 -50.95
C ILE A 25 -15.88 10.30 -51.35
N GLU A 26 -16.98 9.67 -50.95
CA GLU A 26 -18.34 10.15 -51.20
C GLU A 26 -18.92 10.84 -49.96
N GLY A 27 -19.81 11.81 -50.17
CA GLY A 27 -20.45 12.55 -49.08
C GLY A 27 -20.69 14.02 -49.40
N THR A 28 -21.05 14.80 -48.38
CA THR A 28 -21.25 16.24 -48.50
C THR A 28 -19.90 16.97 -48.53
N LYS A 29 -19.38 17.21 -49.74
CA LYS A 29 -18.10 17.87 -49.96
C LYS A 29 -18.22 19.39 -49.81
N THR A 30 -17.23 20.00 -49.16
CA THR A 30 -17.11 21.45 -49.00
C THR A 30 -15.78 21.91 -49.60
N ASN A 31 -14.68 21.72 -48.87
CA ASN A 31 -13.36 22.14 -49.28
C ASN A 31 -12.42 20.93 -49.21
N PRO A 32 -11.72 20.56 -50.29
CA PRO A 32 -11.01 19.29 -50.37
C PRO A 32 -9.91 19.09 -49.31
N ILE A 33 -9.30 20.18 -48.81
CA ILE A 33 -8.33 20.12 -47.70
C ILE A 33 -9.05 19.90 -46.37
N ILE A 34 -10.11 20.66 -46.14
CA ILE A 34 -10.87 20.62 -44.88
C ILE A 34 -11.56 19.26 -44.74
N ASP A 35 -12.18 18.76 -45.81
CA ASP A 35 -12.89 17.48 -45.83
C ASP A 35 -11.93 16.31 -45.56
N ALA A 36 -10.70 16.34 -46.12
CA ALA A 36 -9.70 15.29 -45.89
C ALA A 36 -9.16 15.31 -44.44
N VAL A 37 -8.86 16.50 -43.90
CA VAL A 37 -8.42 16.64 -42.51
C VAL A 37 -9.55 16.25 -41.55
N TYR A 38 -10.77 16.69 -41.83
CA TYR A 38 -11.96 16.36 -41.05
C TYR A 38 -12.21 14.86 -41.05
N PHE A 39 -12.18 14.20 -42.21
CA PHE A 39 -12.29 12.74 -42.30
C PHE A 39 -11.22 12.04 -41.47
N CYS A 40 -9.95 12.48 -41.57
CA CYS A 40 -8.85 11.92 -40.79
C CYS A 40 -9.06 12.07 -39.29
N VAL A 41 -9.49 13.25 -38.82
CA VAL A 41 -9.73 13.54 -37.39
C VAL A 41 -10.93 12.75 -36.85
N VAL A 42 -12.05 12.75 -37.55
CA VAL A 42 -13.28 12.03 -37.15
C VAL A 42 -13.06 10.52 -37.10
N THR A 43 -12.29 9.99 -38.06
CA THR A 43 -11.95 8.56 -38.12
C THR A 43 -10.92 8.20 -37.04
N MET A 44 -9.91 9.04 -36.81
CA MET A 44 -8.92 8.87 -35.74
C MET A 44 -9.56 8.85 -34.36
N THR A 45 -10.44 9.81 -34.11
CA THR A 45 -11.12 9.97 -32.81
C THR A 45 -12.22 8.94 -32.61
N THR A 46 -12.40 8.01 -33.56
CA THR A 46 -13.43 6.96 -33.53
C THR A 46 -14.86 7.50 -33.45
N VAL A 47 -15.07 8.78 -33.78
CA VAL A 47 -16.40 9.42 -33.77
C VAL A 47 -17.24 8.92 -34.94
N GLY A 48 -16.65 8.91 -36.15
CA GLY A 48 -17.22 8.26 -37.32
C GLY A 48 -18.64 8.70 -37.70
N TYR A 49 -18.87 10.00 -37.95
CA TYR A 49 -20.20 10.53 -38.31
C TYR A 49 -20.82 9.88 -39.56
N GLY A 50 -19.99 9.37 -40.49
CA GLY A 50 -20.46 8.69 -41.71
C GLY A 50 -20.97 9.63 -42.80
N ASP A 51 -20.73 10.93 -42.66
CA ASP A 51 -21.00 11.99 -43.62
C ASP A 51 -20.01 11.99 -44.80
N LEU A 52 -18.77 11.55 -44.56
CA LEU A 52 -17.77 11.25 -45.57
C LEU A 52 -17.38 9.77 -45.45
N VAL A 53 -17.59 9.02 -46.52
CA VAL A 53 -17.31 7.57 -46.56
C VAL A 53 -16.49 7.19 -47.79
N PRO A 54 -15.46 6.36 -47.64
CA PRO A 54 -14.71 5.84 -48.79
C PRO A 54 -15.59 4.90 -49.61
N ASN A 55 -15.70 5.11 -50.93
CA ASN A 55 -16.49 4.24 -51.80
C ASN A 55 -15.75 2.91 -52.05
N THR A 56 -14.46 2.96 -52.41
CA THR A 56 -13.72 1.76 -52.83
C THR A 56 -13.22 0.90 -51.66
N ALA A 57 -13.09 -0.41 -51.90
CA ALA A 57 -12.59 -1.38 -50.92
C ALA A 57 -11.15 -1.06 -50.45
N PHE A 58 -10.32 -0.50 -51.32
CA PHE A 58 -8.95 -0.11 -51.00
C PHE A 58 -8.90 0.99 -49.94
N LEU A 59 -9.68 2.07 -50.09
CA LEU A 59 -9.72 3.13 -49.08
C LEU A 59 -10.31 2.66 -47.75
N LYS A 60 -11.29 1.76 -47.77
CA LYS A 60 -11.83 1.16 -46.53
C LYS A 60 -10.74 0.40 -45.77
N LEU A 61 -9.92 -0.37 -46.47
CA LEU A 61 -8.77 -1.07 -45.88
C LEU A 61 -7.72 -0.07 -45.36
N LEU A 62 -7.38 0.95 -46.15
CA LEU A 62 -6.46 2.01 -45.73
C LEU A 62 -6.94 2.74 -44.46
N ALA A 63 -8.24 3.10 -44.41
CA ALA A 63 -8.88 3.73 -43.27
C ALA A 63 -8.84 2.82 -42.04
N SER A 64 -9.07 1.51 -42.21
CA SER A 64 -8.99 0.56 -41.09
C SER A 64 -7.58 0.50 -40.50
N VAL A 65 -6.55 0.40 -41.34
CA VAL A 65 -5.13 0.41 -40.90
C VAL A 65 -4.78 1.74 -40.23
N TYR A 66 -5.28 2.86 -40.78
CA TYR A 66 -5.08 4.19 -40.22
C TYR A 66 -5.64 4.32 -38.80
N VAL A 67 -6.82 3.75 -38.51
CA VAL A 67 -7.40 3.74 -37.16
C VAL A 67 -6.52 2.99 -36.18
N PHE A 68 -6.07 1.77 -36.53
CA PHE A 68 -5.20 0.98 -35.65
C PHE A 68 -3.89 1.72 -35.35
N LEU A 69 -3.30 2.34 -36.37
CA LEU A 69 -2.06 3.09 -36.22
C LEU A 69 -2.26 4.36 -35.38
N GLY A 70 -3.39 5.06 -35.56
CA GLY A 70 -3.77 6.21 -34.73
C GLY A 70 -3.94 5.85 -33.26
N MET A 71 -4.64 4.75 -32.97
CA MET A 71 -4.80 4.23 -31.60
C MET A 71 -3.46 3.87 -30.96
N ALA A 72 -2.55 3.25 -31.72
CA ALA A 72 -1.20 2.95 -31.23
C ALA A 72 -0.40 4.22 -30.89
N VAL A 73 -0.47 5.26 -31.73
CA VAL A 73 0.20 6.55 -31.49
C VAL A 73 -0.35 7.22 -30.23
N VAL A 74 -1.68 7.28 -30.06
CA VAL A 74 -2.31 7.85 -28.86
C VAL A 74 -1.87 7.09 -27.61
N GLY A 75 -1.84 5.77 -27.66
CA GLY A 75 -1.35 4.93 -26.56
C GLY A 75 0.10 5.22 -26.20
N LEU A 76 0.99 5.31 -27.18
CA LEU A 76 2.41 5.62 -26.95
C LEU A 76 2.61 7.01 -26.31
N ILE A 77 1.85 8.01 -26.76
CA ILE A 77 1.90 9.36 -26.17
C ILE A 77 1.42 9.31 -24.72
N LEU A 78 0.31 8.63 -24.45
CA LEU A 78 -0.26 8.52 -23.12
C LEU A 78 0.70 7.80 -22.15
N SER A 79 1.31 6.69 -22.59
CA SER A 79 2.31 5.98 -21.80
C SER A 79 3.50 6.86 -21.46
N LYS A 80 4.01 7.66 -22.41
CA LYS A 80 5.14 8.56 -22.15
C LYS A 80 4.77 9.72 -21.24
N ALA A 81 3.54 10.23 -21.34
CA ALA A 81 3.03 11.23 -20.42
C ALA A 81 2.92 10.65 -19.00
N ALA A 82 2.42 9.40 -18.86
CA ALA A 82 2.34 8.71 -17.58
C ALA A 82 3.73 8.47 -16.97
N ASP A 83 4.69 7.94 -17.75
CA ASP A 83 6.09 7.73 -17.31
C ASP A 83 6.68 9.05 -16.77
N TYR A 84 6.49 10.16 -17.50
CA TYR A 84 6.97 11.47 -17.09
C TYR A 84 6.33 11.98 -15.80
N LEU A 85 5.03 11.76 -15.62
CA LEU A 85 4.33 12.14 -14.40
C LEU A 85 4.79 11.32 -13.19
N VAL A 86 4.99 10.00 -13.36
CA VAL A 86 5.49 9.11 -12.31
C VAL A 86 6.90 9.50 -11.91
N GLU A 87 7.81 9.70 -12.86
CA GLU A 87 9.20 10.10 -12.58
C GLU A 87 9.26 11.46 -11.86
N LYS A 88 8.37 12.40 -12.20
CA LYS A 88 8.24 13.67 -11.47
C LYS A 88 7.77 13.47 -10.03
N GLN A 89 6.80 12.58 -9.79
CA GLN A 89 6.34 12.26 -8.44
C GLN A 89 7.44 11.60 -7.61
N GLU A 90 8.17 10.63 -8.18
CA GLU A 90 9.30 9.96 -7.53
C GLU A 90 10.41 10.95 -7.16
N MET A 91 10.77 11.87 -8.07
CA MET A 91 11.77 12.90 -7.80
C MET A 91 11.36 13.86 -6.68
N LEU A 92 10.08 14.21 -6.59
CA LEU A 92 9.58 15.05 -5.50
C LEU A 92 9.59 14.29 -4.16
N LEU A 93 9.22 13.01 -4.17
CA LEU A 93 9.31 12.15 -2.99
C LEU A 93 10.75 11.97 -2.53
N ILE A 94 11.70 11.71 -3.44
CA ILE A 94 13.12 11.58 -3.11
C ILE A 94 13.66 12.90 -2.55
N LYS A 95 13.29 14.05 -3.11
CA LYS A 95 13.68 15.36 -2.55
C LYS A 95 13.09 15.60 -1.17
N ALA A 96 11.82 15.25 -0.94
CA ALA A 96 11.17 15.37 0.35
C ALA A 96 11.82 14.44 1.39
N LEU A 97 12.10 13.19 1.01
CA LEU A 97 12.82 12.23 1.83
C LEU A 97 14.25 12.68 2.13
N ASN A 98 15.00 13.21 1.16
CA ASN A 98 16.35 13.70 1.39
C ASN A 98 16.36 14.93 2.30
N ASN A 99 15.39 15.85 2.13
CA ASN A 99 15.21 16.95 3.08
C ASN A 99 14.84 16.45 4.48
N TYR A 100 14.04 15.39 4.58
CA TYR A 100 13.72 14.75 5.86
C TYR A 100 14.92 14.00 6.45
N HIS A 101 15.73 13.33 5.62
CA HIS A 101 16.93 12.60 6.03
C HIS A 101 17.98 13.56 6.59
N LYS A 102 18.15 14.74 5.98
CA LYS A 102 18.98 15.84 6.51
C LYS A 102 18.58 16.32 7.92
N ILE A 103 17.34 16.05 8.36
CA ILE A 103 16.83 16.44 9.68
C ILE A 103 16.84 15.24 10.66
N GLY A 104 16.76 14.01 10.16
CA GLY A 104 16.54 12.80 10.97
C GLY A 104 17.73 11.87 11.15
N TYR A 105 18.72 11.88 10.25
CA TYR A 105 19.98 11.16 10.45
C TYR A 105 21.09 12.20 10.68
N GLY A 106 21.75 12.09 11.83
CA GLY A 106 22.82 12.97 12.26
C GLY A 106 24.09 12.82 11.40
N ASP A 107 24.02 13.26 10.14
CA ASP A 107 25.17 13.40 9.25
C ASP A 107 26.23 14.33 9.86
N GLU A 108 25.81 15.20 10.80
CA GLU A 108 26.67 15.88 11.76
C GLU A 108 26.87 15.01 13.02
N SER A 109 27.71 13.98 12.94
CA SER A 109 28.24 13.36 14.17
C SER A 109 29.09 14.40 14.88
N PHE A 110 28.91 14.62 16.19
CA PHE A 110 29.78 15.51 16.97
C PHE A 110 31.25 15.18 16.66
N SER A 111 31.95 16.06 15.94
CA SER A 111 33.34 15.82 15.54
C SER A 111 34.30 16.00 16.72
N THR A 112 33.87 16.75 17.74
CA THR A 112 34.66 17.01 18.94
C THR A 112 34.73 15.81 19.87
N ARG A 113 35.93 15.52 20.40
CA ARG A 113 36.17 14.41 21.33
C ARG A 113 35.25 14.46 22.56
N GLY A 114 34.98 15.66 23.07
CA GLY A 114 34.07 15.90 24.20
C GLY A 114 32.60 15.72 23.85
N GLY A 115 32.15 16.18 22.67
CA GLY A 115 30.77 16.00 22.22
C GLY A 115 30.38 14.54 22.05
N ARG A 116 31.33 13.71 21.56
CA ARG A 116 31.14 12.25 21.47
C ARG A 116 30.98 11.59 22.84
N ALA A 117 31.81 11.95 23.80
CA ALA A 117 31.70 11.42 25.17
C ALA A 117 30.34 11.79 25.79
N PHE A 118 29.93 13.05 25.68
CA PHE A 118 28.63 13.51 26.16
C PHE A 118 27.46 12.77 25.51
N ALA A 119 27.49 12.60 24.18
CA ALA A 119 26.44 11.88 23.45
C ALA A 119 26.33 10.41 23.89
N ILE A 120 27.45 9.73 24.13
CA ILE A 120 27.45 8.35 24.64
C ILE A 120 26.75 8.28 26.00
N PHE A 121 27.13 9.13 26.95
CA PHE A 121 26.48 9.18 28.26
C PHE A 121 24.99 9.52 28.16
N TRP A 122 24.64 10.50 27.34
CA TRP A 122 23.26 10.96 27.16
C TRP A 122 22.35 9.89 26.53
N ILE A 123 22.83 9.20 25.49
CA ILE A 123 22.07 8.14 24.82
C ILE A 123 21.93 6.93 25.75
N LEU A 124 22.97 6.55 26.49
CA LEU A 124 22.89 5.47 27.47
C LEU A 124 21.89 5.79 28.58
N ILE A 125 21.92 7.00 29.13
CA ILE A 125 20.97 7.44 30.16
C ILE A 125 19.54 7.46 29.60
N SER A 126 19.35 7.96 28.37
CA SER A 126 18.03 8.04 27.74
C SER A 126 17.46 6.66 27.40
N THR A 127 18.28 5.75 26.90
CA THR A 127 17.87 4.37 26.57
C THR A 127 17.56 3.55 27.82
N LEU A 128 18.34 3.70 28.89
CA LEU A 128 18.04 3.09 30.19
C LEU A 128 16.75 3.64 30.78
N CYS A 129 16.55 4.96 30.77
CA CYS A 129 15.34 5.60 31.27
C CYS A 129 14.08 5.13 30.50
N LEU A 130 14.18 5.08 29.16
CA LEU A 130 13.09 4.60 28.31
C LEU A 130 12.79 3.11 28.58
N GLY A 131 13.82 2.28 28.73
CA GLY A 131 13.66 0.86 29.07
C GLY A 131 12.96 0.66 30.43
N GLN A 132 13.36 1.43 31.45
CA GLN A 132 12.69 1.40 32.76
C GLN A 132 11.23 1.86 32.68
N PHE A 133 10.95 2.91 31.89
CA PHE A 133 9.58 3.37 31.66
C PHE A 133 8.70 2.28 31.05
N PHE A 134 9.18 1.58 30.01
CA PHE A 134 8.43 0.49 29.39
C PHE A 134 8.24 -0.70 30.31
N LEU A 135 9.24 -1.07 31.11
CA LEU A 135 9.11 -2.13 32.10
C LEU A 135 8.07 -1.77 33.17
N ASN A 136 8.08 -0.54 33.68
CA ASN A 136 7.08 -0.07 34.64
C ASN A 136 5.66 -0.09 34.06
N VAL A 137 5.50 0.29 32.79
CA VAL A 137 4.19 0.22 32.10
C VAL A 137 3.75 -1.23 31.89
N ALA A 138 4.67 -2.12 31.49
CA ALA A 138 4.39 -3.54 31.31
C ALA A 138 4.03 -4.21 32.64
N GLU A 139 4.71 -3.85 33.72
CA GLU A 139 4.40 -4.29 35.08
C GLU A 139 3.01 -3.80 35.50
N MET A 140 2.68 -2.53 35.26
CA MET A 140 1.36 -1.96 35.53
C MET A 140 0.25 -2.70 34.79
N PHE A 141 0.44 -3.05 33.50
CA PHE A 141 -0.51 -3.85 32.75
C PHE A 141 -0.63 -5.27 33.31
N THR A 142 0.49 -5.88 33.69
CA THR A 142 0.52 -7.25 34.24
C THR A 142 -0.18 -7.31 35.58
N GLU A 143 0.11 -6.37 36.49
CA GLU A 143 -0.57 -6.25 37.78
C GLU A 143 -2.06 -6.02 37.62
N SER A 144 -2.47 -5.15 36.68
CA SER A 144 -3.88 -4.86 36.44
C SER A 144 -4.63 -6.11 35.96
N ARG A 145 -4.01 -6.92 35.11
CA ARG A 145 -4.58 -8.20 34.65
C ARG A 145 -4.66 -9.23 35.78
N GLN A 146 -3.63 -9.33 36.62
CA GLN A 146 -3.64 -10.26 37.75
C GLN A 146 -4.67 -9.86 38.81
N ARG A 147 -4.78 -8.58 39.16
CA ARG A 147 -5.81 -8.08 40.08
C ARG A 147 -7.23 -8.30 39.54
N ALA A 148 -7.45 -8.08 38.24
CA ALA A 148 -8.74 -8.34 37.60
C ALA A 148 -9.12 -9.84 37.62
N LEU A 149 -8.16 -10.73 37.35
CA LEU A 149 -8.39 -12.18 37.41
C LEU A 149 -8.67 -12.67 38.83
N VAL A 150 -7.91 -12.20 39.83
CA VAL A 150 -8.13 -12.56 41.24
C VAL A 150 -9.52 -12.12 41.69
N ASN A 151 -9.91 -10.88 41.39
CA ASN A 151 -11.25 -10.39 41.75
C ASN A 151 -12.37 -11.13 41.00
N TRP A 152 -12.15 -11.48 39.73
CA TRP A 152 -13.09 -12.29 38.96
C TRP A 152 -13.25 -13.71 39.54
N ILE A 153 -12.17 -14.34 40.00
CA ILE A 153 -12.23 -15.65 40.67
C ILE A 153 -12.99 -15.55 41.99
N LEU A 154 -12.69 -14.54 42.82
CA LEU A 154 -13.33 -14.35 44.12
C LEU A 154 -14.83 -14.04 44.05
N THR A 155 -15.29 -13.38 42.98
CA THR A 155 -16.70 -12.98 42.82
C THR A 155 -17.53 -13.97 42.00
N ARG A 156 -16.91 -15.01 41.43
CA ARG A 156 -17.60 -16.02 40.64
C ARG A 156 -18.37 -16.98 41.56
N LYS A 157 -19.65 -17.24 41.24
CA LYS A 157 -20.44 -18.27 41.93
C LYS A 157 -19.78 -19.64 41.79
N ILE A 158 -19.59 -20.33 42.92
CA ILE A 158 -18.96 -21.65 43.05
C ILE A 158 -19.66 -22.67 42.13
N THR A 159 -18.87 -23.45 41.39
CA THR A 159 -19.39 -24.61 40.65
C THR A 159 -19.28 -25.88 41.50
N ASN A 160 -20.11 -26.90 41.25
CA ASN A 160 -20.11 -28.15 42.06
C ASN A 160 -18.74 -28.83 42.21
N LEU A 161 -17.76 -28.51 41.34
CA LEU A 161 -16.39 -29.02 41.41
C LEU A 161 -15.52 -28.32 42.47
N ASP A 162 -15.88 -27.08 42.84
CA ASP A 162 -15.13 -26.22 43.77
C ASP A 162 -15.60 -26.38 45.23
N LEU A 163 -16.70 -27.12 45.48
CA LEU A 163 -17.19 -27.50 46.81
C LEU A 163 -16.18 -28.34 47.61
N GLU A 164 -15.25 -29.02 46.94
CA GLU A 164 -14.16 -29.77 47.61
C GLU A 164 -13.00 -28.85 48.04
N ALA A 165 -12.96 -27.62 47.52
CA ALA A 165 -11.97 -26.61 47.85
C ALA A 165 -12.44 -25.63 48.93
N ASP A 166 -13.75 -25.56 49.17
CA ASP A 166 -14.41 -24.79 50.23
C ASP A 166 -14.22 -25.52 51.57
N VAL A 167 -13.29 -25.03 52.41
CA VAL A 167 -12.89 -25.70 53.65
C VAL A 167 -13.77 -25.25 54.83
N ASP A 168 -14.25 -24.01 54.80
CA ASP A 168 -15.08 -23.43 55.86
C ASP A 168 -16.60 -23.50 55.56
N ASN A 169 -16.98 -23.94 54.36
CA ASN A 169 -18.35 -24.24 53.94
C ASN A 169 -19.28 -23.02 54.02
N ASP A 170 -18.72 -21.83 53.80
CA ASP A 170 -19.45 -20.55 53.76
C ASP A 170 -20.13 -20.29 52.39
N GLY A 171 -19.88 -21.16 51.41
CA GLY A 171 -20.40 -21.04 50.06
C GLY A 171 -19.64 -20.03 49.20
N VAL A 172 -18.43 -19.61 49.61
CA VAL A 172 -17.49 -18.73 48.89
C VAL A 172 -16.04 -19.24 49.04
N VAL A 173 -15.41 -19.72 47.96
CA VAL A 173 -13.99 -20.12 48.04
C VAL A 173 -13.07 -18.88 48.08
N GLY A 174 -12.39 -18.68 49.20
CA GLY A 174 -11.40 -17.62 49.36
C GLY A 174 -10.11 -17.86 48.54
N ALA A 175 -9.34 -16.80 48.29
CA ALA A 175 -8.07 -16.91 47.55
C ALA A 175 -7.08 -17.87 48.22
N ALA A 176 -7.05 -17.90 49.56
CA ALA A 176 -6.20 -18.79 50.34
C ALA A 176 -6.60 -20.26 50.17
N GLU A 177 -7.90 -20.56 50.25
CA GLU A 177 -8.43 -21.92 50.09
C GLU A 177 -8.20 -22.45 48.68
N PHE A 178 -8.41 -21.61 47.66
CA PHE A 178 -8.11 -21.96 46.28
C PHE A 178 -6.63 -22.31 46.07
N VAL A 179 -5.72 -21.52 46.66
CA VAL A 179 -4.27 -21.79 46.60
C VAL A 179 -3.92 -23.09 47.34
N ILE A 180 -4.49 -23.31 48.52
CA ILE A 180 -4.30 -24.55 49.30
C ILE A 180 -4.79 -25.77 48.52
N TYR A 181 -5.98 -25.71 47.92
CA TYR A 181 -6.52 -26.76 47.08
C TYR A 181 -5.60 -27.06 45.87
N LYS A 182 -5.15 -26.03 45.16
CA LYS A 182 -4.22 -26.18 44.03
C LYS A 182 -2.89 -26.79 44.43
N LEU A 183 -2.31 -26.36 45.56
CA LEU A 183 -1.08 -26.93 46.12
C LEU A 183 -1.28 -28.40 46.47
N LYS A 184 -2.35 -28.75 47.18
CA LYS A 184 -2.69 -30.13 47.55
C LYS A 184 -2.86 -31.01 46.31
N ARG A 185 -3.51 -30.51 45.26
CA ARG A 185 -3.71 -31.21 43.99
C ARG A 185 -2.41 -31.39 43.21
N TRP A 186 -1.53 -30.39 43.23
CA TRP A 186 -0.22 -30.45 42.59
C TRP A 186 0.67 -31.50 43.25
N VAL A 187 0.73 -31.50 44.59
CA VAL A 187 1.46 -32.51 45.38
C VAL A 187 0.92 -33.93 45.13
N ARG A 188 -0.41 -34.11 45.11
CA ARG A 188 -1.04 -35.41 44.80
C ARG A 188 -0.72 -35.90 43.39
N SER A 189 -0.57 -34.98 42.43
CA SER A 189 -0.19 -35.31 41.06
C SER A 189 1.27 -35.74 40.96
N GLN A 190 2.18 -35.07 41.71
CA GLN A 190 3.59 -35.47 41.80
C GLN A 190 3.75 -36.88 42.41
N MET A 191 3.01 -37.20 43.48
CA MET A 191 3.03 -38.54 44.09
C MET A 191 2.51 -39.66 43.18
N LYS A 192 1.49 -39.40 42.34
CA LYS A 192 1.04 -40.40 41.34
C LYS A 192 2.12 -40.69 40.30
N ILE A 193 2.89 -39.68 39.90
CA ILE A 193 3.96 -39.82 38.91
C ILE A 193 5.16 -40.61 39.49
N SER A 194 5.43 -40.50 40.80
CA SER A 194 6.50 -41.26 41.46
C SER A 194 6.18 -42.74 41.71
N HIS A 195 4.89 -43.12 41.81
CA HIS A 195 4.47 -44.51 41.95
C HIS A 195 4.30 -45.28 40.62
N LEU A 196 4.42 -44.59 39.49
CA LEU A 196 4.34 -45.16 38.13
C LEU A 196 5.73 -45.36 37.47
N LYS A 197 6.81 -45.18 38.23
CA LYS A 197 8.20 -45.52 37.87
C LYS A 197 8.69 -46.63 38.80
#